data_AF-A0AB72UE23-F1
#
_entry.id   AF-A0AB72UE23-F1
#
_cell.length_a   1.000
_cell.length_b   1.000
_cell.length_c   1.000
_cell.angle_alpha   90.00
_cell.angle_beta   90.00
_cell.angle_gamma   90.00
#
_symmetry.space_group_name_H-M   'P 1'
#
loop_
_entity.id
_entity.type
_entity.pdbx_description
1 polymer ?
#
loop_
_entity_poly.entity_id
_entity_poly.type
_entity_poly.pdbx_seq_one_letter_code
_entity_poly.pdbx_strand_id
1 'polypeptide(L)' 'MNGNELMRKLRKYAKVHGLDLAFEAHRGKGSHGTLYLGDHRTTLKDRKKEISPGLLNSMLKDLGVDPKDI' A
#
# COMPACT_ATOMS: atom_id res chain seq x y z
N MET A 1 3.17 -11.72 -1.05
CA MET A 1 2.07 -10.81 -0.68
C MET A 1 1.60 -10.08 -1.94
N ASN A 2 0.30 -9.97 -2.18
CA ASN A 2 -0.25 -9.18 -3.28
C ASN A 2 -0.77 -7.80 -2.81
N GLY A 3 -1.20 -6.95 -3.75
CA GLY A 3 -1.70 -5.61 -3.41
C GLY A 3 -2.94 -5.60 -2.52
N ASN A 4 -3.83 -6.58 -2.66
CA ASN A 4 -5.02 -6.68 -1.80
C ASN A 4 -4.65 -7.02 -0.35
N GLU A 5 -3.69 -7.93 -0.16
CA GLU A 5 -3.18 -8.29 1.16
C GLU A 5 -2.46 -7.13 1.84
N LEU A 6 -1.62 -6.40 1.09
CA LEU A 6 -0.95 -5.20 1.57
C LEU A 6 -1.98 -4.16 2.03
N MET A 7 -3.00 -3.90 1.22
CA MET A 7 -4.04 -2.92 1.56
C MET A 7 -4.87 -3.34 2.79
N ARG A 8 -5.13 -4.65 2.96
CA ARG A 8 -5.80 -5.18 4.15
C ARG A 8 -4.97 -4.96 5.41
N LYS A 9 -3.66 -5.20 5.35
CA LYS A 9 -2.75 -5.01 6.49
C LYS A 9 -2.59 -3.52 6.82
N LEU A 10 -2.37 -2.68 5.81
CA LEU A 10 -2.28 -1.23 5.98
C LEU A 10 -3.56 -0.61 6.54
N ARG A 11 -4.75 -1.16 6.22
CA ARG A 11 -6.01 -0.72 6.83
C ARG A 11 -6.04 -0.98 8.35
N LYS A 12 -5.50 -2.11 8.80
CA LYS A 12 -5.41 -2.41 10.23
C LYS A 12 -4.40 -1.48 10.92
N TYR A 13 -3.23 -1.33 10.31
CA TYR A 13 -2.19 -0.41 10.76
C TYR A 13 -2.75 1.02 10.89
N ALA A 14 -3.35 1.55 9.82
CA ALA A 14 -3.95 2.87 9.81
C ALA A 14 -4.98 3.07 10.94
N LYS A 15 -5.84 2.06 11.18
CA LYS A 15 -6.81 2.10 12.27
C LYS A 15 -6.17 2.15 13.67
N VAL A 16 -5.10 1.38 13.89
CA VAL A 16 -4.38 1.37 15.18
C VAL A 16 -3.64 2.68 15.43
N HIS A 17 -3.09 3.28 14.38
CA HIS A 17 -2.28 4.49 14.45
C HIS A 17 -3.09 5.78 14.23
N GLY A 18 -4.40 5.69 13.99
CA GLY A 18 -5.26 6.85 13.72
C GLY A 18 -4.94 7.58 12.41
N LEU A 19 -4.41 6.86 11.41
CA LEU A 19 -4.06 7.39 10.10
C LEU A 19 -5.18 7.18 9.09
N ASP A 20 -5.27 8.08 8.12
CA ASP A 20 -6.15 7.91 6.96
C ASP A 20 -5.50 7.00 5.91
N LEU A 21 -6.30 6.10 5.33
CA LEU A 21 -5.87 5.23 4.23
C LEU A 21 -6.77 5.47 3.01
N ALA A 22 -6.19 5.95 1.92
CA ALA A 22 -6.89 6.18 0.66
C ALA A 22 -6.18 5.50 -0.51
N PHE A 23 -6.95 5.01 -1.47
CA PHE A 23 -6.40 4.44 -2.72
C PHE A 23 -7.04 5.13 -3.91
N GLU A 24 -6.20 5.78 -4.70
CA GLU A 24 -6.59 6.47 -5.91
C GLU A 24 -6.20 5.62 -7.11
N ALA A 25 -7.19 4.99 -7.75
CA ALA A 25 -6.97 4.19 -8.94
C ALA A 25 -6.75 5.10 -10.16
N HIS A 26 -5.70 4.84 -10.94
CA HIS A 26 -5.54 5.50 -12.24
C HIS A 26 -6.61 4.99 -13.23
N ARG A 27 -7.24 5.88 -13.99
CA ARG A 27 -8.22 5.50 -15.02
C ARG A 27 -7.51 4.80 -16.18
N GLY A 28 -7.60 3.47 -16.26
CA GLY A 28 -7.05 2.64 -17.34
C GLY A 28 -7.32 1.14 -17.14
N LYS A 29 -6.94 0.30 -18.12
CA LYS A 29 -6.97 -1.17 -18.00
C LYS A 29 -5.85 -1.64 -17.07
N GLY A 30 -6.10 -1.61 -15.76
CA GLY A 30 -5.18 -2.10 -14.73
C GLY A 30 -5.62 -1.64 -13.35
N SER A 31 -5.40 -2.45 -12.31
CA SER A 31 -5.66 -2.06 -10.92
C SER A 31 -4.53 -1.20 -10.33
N HIS A 32 -3.90 -0.36 -11.16
CA HIS A 32 -2.80 0.51 -10.75
C HIS A 32 -3.35 1.74 -10.04
N GLY A 33 -2.61 2.24 -9.06
CA GLY A 33 -3.04 3.43 -8.34
C GLY A 33 -2.01 3.91 -7.33
N THR A 34 -2.27 5.08 -6.79
CA THR A 34 -1.51 5.64 -5.68
C THR A 34 -2.20 5.27 -4.37
N LEU A 35 -1.42 4.72 -3.44
CA LEU A 35 -1.87 4.45 -2.09
C LEU A 35 -1.35 5.56 -1.18
N TYR A 36 -2.25 6.16 -0.41
CA TYR A 36 -1.98 7.20 0.57
C TYR A 36 -2.21 6.63 1.97
N LEU A 37 -1.28 6.91 2.89
CA LEU A 37 -1.35 6.58 4.30
C LEU A 37 -0.90 7.81 5.12
N GLY A 38 -1.87 8.52 5.71
CA GLY A 38 -1.61 9.84 6.29
C GLY A 38 -0.99 10.78 5.25
N ASP A 39 0.15 11.38 5.59
CA ASP A 39 0.90 12.29 4.70
C ASP A 39 1.83 11.56 3.72
N HIS A 40 1.93 10.22 3.82
CA HIS A 40 2.80 9.41 2.98
C HIS A 40 2.05 8.79 1.81
N ARG A 41 2.77 8.50 0.72
CA ARG A 41 2.19 7.83 -0.46
C ARG A 41 3.18 6.93 -1.17
N THR A 42 2.66 5.91 -1.83
CA THR A 42 3.45 5.05 -2.73
C THR A 42 2.62 4.62 -3.95
N THR A 43 3.29 4.17 -5.00
CA THR A 43 2.62 3.67 -6.21
C THR A 43 2.44 2.16 -6.14
N LEU A 44 1.19 1.71 -6.20
CA LEU A 44 0.84 0.30 -6.26
C LEU A 44 0.58 -0.08 -7.74
N LYS A 45 1.36 -1.06 -8.22
CA LYS A 45 1.13 -1.72 -9.51
C LYS A 45 -0.15 -2.59 -9.43
N ASP A 46 -0.39 -3.44 -10.41
CA ASP A 46 -1.58 -4.29 -10.46
C ASP A 46 -1.81 -5.05 -9.15
N ARG A 47 -2.88 -4.67 -8.42
CA ARG A 47 -3.27 -5.26 -7.12
C ARG A 47 -3.45 -6.77 -7.15
N LYS A 48 -3.74 -7.34 -8.32
CA LYS A 48 -3.94 -8.78 -8.50
C LYS A 48 -2.63 -9.56 -8.64
N LYS A 49 -1.51 -8.87 -8.91
CA LYS A 49 -0.19 -9.48 -9.04
C LYS A 49 0.55 -9.52 -7.71
N GLU A 50 1.46 -10.48 -7.59
CA GLU A 50 2.38 -10.53 -6.47
C GLU A 50 3.32 -9.32 -6.46
N ILE A 51 3.57 -8.82 -5.26
CA ILE A 51 4.56 -7.77 -5.02
C ILE A 51 5.86 -8.47 -4.69
N SER A 52 6.92 -8.18 -5.47
CA SER A 52 8.25 -8.71 -5.16
C SER A 52 8.73 -8.15 -3.81
N PRO A 53 9.54 -8.90 -3.04
CA PRO A 53 10.00 -8.45 -1.72
C PRO A 53 10.70 -7.08 -1.75
N GLY A 54 11.51 -6.81 -2.79
CA GLY A 54 12.18 -5.52 -2.95
C GLY A 54 11.21 -4.37 -3.22
N LEU A 55 10.18 -4.59 -4.06
CA LEU A 55 9.14 -3.58 -4.31
C LEU A 55 8.33 -3.33 -3.04
N LEU A 56 7.98 -4.39 -2.32
CA LEU A 56 7.27 -4.27 -1.05
C LEU A 56 8.05 -3.40 -0.06
N ASN A 57 9.34 -3.69 0.14
CA ASN A 57 10.16 -2.94 1.07
C ASN A 57 10.28 -1.45 0.68
N SER A 58 10.41 -1.16 -0.61
CA SER A 58 10.38 0.22 -1.11
C SER A 58 9.05 0.91 -0.81
N MET A 59 7.93 0.25 -1.08
CA MET A 59 6.60 0.79 -0.82
C MET A 59 6.37 1.07 0.67
N LEU A 60 6.80 0.17 1.56
CA LEU A 60 6.67 0.37 3.00
C LEU A 60 7.54 1.52 3.49
N LYS A 61 8.75 1.65 2.94
CA LYS A 61 9.63 2.79 3.23
C LYS A 61 9.01 4.12 2.79
N ASP A 62 8.42 4.17 1.60
CA ASP A 62 7.71 5.37 1.11
C ASP A 62 6.52 5.74 2.01
N LEU A 63 5.83 4.73 2.55
CA LEU A 63 4.69 4.86 3.46
C LEU A 63 5.09 5.12 4.93
N GLY A 64 6.38 5.04 5.27
CA GLY A 64 6.85 5.16 6.65
C GLY A 64 6.45 4.00 7.57
N VAL A 65 6.19 2.81 7.01
CA VAL A 65 5.72 1.63 7.75
C VAL A 65 6.87 0.64 7.96
N ASP A 66 7.09 0.17 9.19
CA ASP A 66 8.01 -0.93 9.45
C ASP A 66 7.37 -2.25 8.96
N PRO A 67 8.07 -3.07 8.15
CA PRO A 67 7.58 -4.39 7.74
C PRO A 67 7.14 -5.30 8.90
N LYS A 68 7.61 -5.07 10.12
CA LYS A 68 7.21 -5.81 11.33
C LYS A 68 5.83 -5.42 11.86
N ASP A 69 5.30 -4.27 11.46
CA ASP A 69 4.01 -3.75 11.95
C ASP A 69 2.80 -4.26 11.13
N ILE A 70 3.03 -4.98 10.03
CA ILE A 70 1.97 -5.40 9.09
C ILE A 70 1.91 -6.87 8.76
#